data_AF-A0A518C810-F1
#
_entry.id   AF-A0A518C810-F1
#
_cell.length_a   1.000
_cell.length_b   1.000
_cell.length_c   1.000
_cell.angle_alpha   90.00
_cell.angle_beta   90.00
_cell.angle_gamma   90.00
#
_symmetry.space_group_name_H-M   'P 1'
#
loop_
_entity.id
_entity.type
_entity.pdbx_description
1 polymer ?
#
loop_
_entity_poly.entity_id
_entity_poly.type
_entity_poly.pdbx_seq_one_letter_code
_entity_poly.pdbx_strand_id
1 'polypeptide(L)'
;MVQSPCLVLKDKERIQPRAGRLDLLLQDAETSHRYEVEVQLGGTDESHIIRTIEYWDIERKRYPQYEHTAVIVAENITARFLNVIGLFNGMIPLVAIQMNALKFNDHVGLVFTKVLDQMTLGLVDEDEDVQETTDRSYWVNRGSQKTIEMCDQLLETVKSLDAELELKYNKFYIGLAKNGQPCNFVVFRPKKSFLRIEPRLAKSDETQEQLETAGLDVMDYDDRWGRYRIRLTPGDLKKQTEVITEVLTQAFNGANN
;
A
#
# COMPACT_ATOMS: atom_id res chain seq x y z
N MET A 1 -0.28 -2.21 -21.62
CA MET A 1 -0.08 -3.65 -21.33
C MET A 1 0.53 -3.69 -19.95
N VAL A 2 -0.25 -3.97 -18.90
CA VAL A 2 0.25 -3.96 -17.51
C VAL A 2 1.30 -5.06 -17.42
N GLN A 3 2.56 -4.68 -17.17
CA GLN A 3 3.63 -5.64 -16.95
C GLN A 3 3.28 -6.34 -15.63
N SER A 4 2.88 -7.60 -15.71
CA SER A 4 2.61 -8.38 -14.49
C SER A 4 3.94 -8.53 -13.75
N PRO A 5 3.98 -8.36 -12.41
CA PRO A 5 5.21 -8.55 -11.64
C PRO A 5 5.81 -9.91 -12.02
N CYS A 6 7.09 -9.91 -12.38
CA CYS A 6 7.77 -11.14 -12.78
C CYS A 6 8.00 -12.00 -11.54
N LEU A 7 7.08 -12.92 -11.24
CA LEU A 7 7.22 -13.86 -10.12
C LEU A 7 8.24 -14.95 -10.45
N VAL A 8 9.17 -15.16 -9.53
CA VAL A 8 10.21 -16.19 -9.60
C VAL A 8 9.86 -17.31 -8.62
N LEU A 9 9.81 -18.55 -9.12
CA LEU A 9 9.69 -19.74 -8.28
C LEU A 9 10.98 -19.95 -7.48
N LYS A 10 10.91 -19.80 -6.15
CA LYS A 10 12.05 -20.04 -5.25
C LYS A 10 12.16 -21.49 -4.86
N ASP A 11 11.02 -22.11 -4.55
CA ASP A 11 10.96 -23.47 -4.07
C ASP A 11 9.57 -24.05 -4.33
N LYS A 12 9.51 -25.38 -4.47
CA LYS A 12 8.25 -26.13 -4.63
C LYS A 12 8.26 -27.27 -3.64
N GLU A 13 7.09 -27.63 -3.12
CA GLU A 13 6.96 -28.70 -2.14
C GLU A 13 7.97 -28.54 -0.98
N ARG A 14 8.09 -27.30 -0.48
CA ARG A 14 9.08 -26.89 0.50
C ARG A 14 8.72 -27.41 1.89
N ILE A 15 9.61 -28.20 2.47
CA ILE A 15 9.42 -28.77 3.80
C ILE A 15 9.44 -27.67 4.87
N GLN A 16 8.37 -27.61 5.67
CA GLN A 16 8.24 -26.71 6.81
C GLN A 16 8.50 -27.45 8.13
N PRO A 17 9.49 -27.03 8.94
CA PRO A 17 9.83 -27.72 10.18
C PRO A 17 8.64 -27.83 11.14
N ARG A 18 8.30 -29.06 11.54
CA ARG A 18 7.22 -29.39 12.50
C ARG A 18 5.79 -29.05 12.04
N ALA A 19 5.60 -28.70 10.78
CA ALA A 19 4.29 -28.46 10.19
C ALA A 19 4.08 -29.49 9.06
N GLY A 20 4.13 -29.04 7.81
CA GLY A 20 4.02 -29.90 6.64
C GLY A 20 4.90 -29.42 5.50
N ARG A 21 4.28 -29.11 4.37
CA ARG A 21 5.00 -28.81 3.14
C ARG A 21 4.24 -27.74 2.37
N LEU A 22 4.88 -26.59 2.18
CA LEU A 22 4.34 -25.49 1.38
C LEU A 22 4.41 -25.87 -0.10
N ASP A 23 3.31 -25.70 -0.83
CA ASP A 23 3.26 -26.09 -2.24
C ASP A 23 4.20 -25.26 -3.11
N LEU A 24 4.11 -23.93 -3.04
CA LEU A 24 5.01 -23.03 -3.79
C LEU A 24 5.45 -21.85 -2.93
N LEU A 25 6.75 -21.55 -3.00
CA LEU A 25 7.30 -20.28 -2.53
C LEU A 25 7.68 -19.47 -3.76
N LEU A 26 6.98 -18.36 -3.97
CA LEU A 26 7.30 -17.41 -5.03
C LEU A 26 7.95 -16.17 -4.44
N GLN A 27 8.75 -15.47 -5.23
CA GLN A 27 9.29 -14.16 -4.90
C GLN A 27 9.10 -13.23 -6.08
N ASP A 28 8.75 -11.99 -5.80
CA ASP A 28 8.79 -10.92 -6.79
C ASP A 28 10.25 -10.69 -7.28
N ALA A 29 10.45 -10.53 -8.59
CA ALA A 29 11.80 -10.36 -9.16
C ALA A 29 12.44 -9.02 -8.82
N GLU A 30 11.62 -8.00 -8.53
CA GLU A 30 12.06 -6.60 -8.39
C GLU A 30 12.05 -6.17 -6.92
N THR A 31 11.25 -6.84 -6.09
CA THR A 31 11.14 -6.53 -4.66
C THR A 31 11.58 -7.69 -3.76
N SER A 32 11.64 -7.42 -2.45
CA SER A 32 11.87 -8.45 -1.42
C SER A 32 10.56 -9.08 -0.93
N HIS A 33 9.53 -9.13 -1.78
CA HIS A 33 8.23 -9.71 -1.44
C HIS A 33 8.16 -11.19 -1.82
N ARG A 34 7.73 -12.02 -0.87
CA ARG A 34 7.48 -13.45 -1.04
C ARG A 34 6.01 -13.80 -0.90
N TYR A 35 5.61 -14.82 -1.64
CA TYR A 35 4.27 -15.37 -1.65
C TYR A 35 4.32 -16.84 -1.28
N GLU A 36 3.69 -17.18 -0.16
CA GLU A 36 3.52 -18.55 0.30
C GLU A 36 2.20 -19.08 -0.23
N VAL A 37 2.26 -19.84 -1.33
CA VAL A 37 1.09 -20.33 -2.06
C VAL A 37 0.75 -21.76 -1.65
N GLU A 38 -0.50 -21.96 -1.23
CA GLU A 38 -1.08 -23.26 -0.90
C GLU A 38 -2.26 -23.58 -1.84
N VAL A 39 -2.18 -24.70 -2.54
CA VAL A 39 -3.11 -25.09 -3.60
C VAL A 39 -3.94 -26.30 -3.16
N GLN A 40 -5.27 -26.19 -3.27
CA GLN A 40 -6.19 -27.29 -3.02
C GLN A 40 -7.12 -27.50 -4.22
N LEU A 41 -7.17 -28.74 -4.75
CA LEU A 41 -8.21 -29.12 -5.70
C LEU A 41 -9.54 -29.32 -4.96
N GLY A 42 -10.65 -28.96 -5.59
CA GLY A 42 -11.96 -28.94 -4.96
C GLY A 42 -12.24 -27.68 -4.14
N GLY A 43 -13.22 -27.80 -3.24
CA GLY A 43 -13.61 -26.72 -2.35
C GLY A 43 -12.59 -26.48 -1.25
N THR A 44 -12.44 -25.21 -0.88
CA THR A 44 -11.69 -24.82 0.32
C THR A 44 -12.33 -25.38 1.59
N ASP A 45 -11.51 -25.86 2.53
CA ASP A 45 -11.93 -26.31 3.86
C ASP A 45 -11.12 -25.61 4.97
N GLU A 46 -11.45 -25.87 6.24
CA GLU A 46 -10.77 -25.28 7.38
C GLU A 46 -9.27 -25.62 7.42
N SER A 47 -8.90 -26.82 6.97
CA SER A 47 -7.50 -27.26 6.95
C SER A 47 -6.69 -26.46 5.95
N HIS A 48 -7.29 -26.08 4.82
CA HIS A 48 -6.66 -25.25 3.80
C HIS A 48 -6.27 -23.87 4.34
N ILE A 49 -7.17 -23.20 5.09
CA ILE A 49 -6.85 -21.92 5.76
C ILE A 49 -5.70 -22.11 6.74
N ILE A 50 -5.79 -23.13 7.60
CA ILE A 50 -4.82 -23.37 8.66
C ILE A 50 -3.42 -23.58 8.05
N ARG A 51 -3.28 -24.44 7.03
CA ARG A 51 -1.99 -24.68 6.36
C ARG A 51 -1.44 -23.42 5.73
N THR A 52 -2.28 -22.66 5.02
CA THR A 52 -1.86 -21.41 4.36
C THR A 52 -1.32 -20.40 5.37
N ILE A 53 -2.04 -20.18 6.48
CA ILE A 53 -1.62 -19.24 7.53
C ILE A 53 -0.39 -19.75 8.27
N GLU A 54 -0.32 -21.05 8.56
CA GLU A 54 0.82 -21.65 9.27
C GLU A 54 2.11 -21.54 8.45
N TYR A 55 2.06 -21.85 7.14
CA TYR A 55 3.23 -21.76 6.28
C TYR A 55 3.71 -20.33 6.08
N TRP A 56 2.78 -19.39 5.92
CA TRP A 56 3.09 -17.96 5.91
C TRP A 56 3.77 -17.52 7.22
N ASP A 57 3.22 -17.88 8.38
CA ASP A 57 3.78 -17.45 9.67
C ASP A 57 5.17 -18.06 9.91
N ILE A 58 5.41 -19.30 9.48
CA ILE A 58 6.72 -19.95 9.54
C ILE A 58 7.74 -19.22 8.67
N GLU A 59 7.43 -18.94 7.39
CA GLU A 59 8.36 -18.23 6.51
C GLU A 59 8.63 -16.81 7.01
N ARG A 60 7.59 -16.07 7.41
CA ARG A 60 7.71 -14.72 7.97
C ARG A 60 8.58 -14.67 9.22
N LYS A 61 8.42 -15.62 10.14
CA LYS A 61 9.26 -15.70 11.35
C LYS A 61 10.69 -16.09 11.04
N ARG A 62 10.89 -16.95 10.03
CA ARG A 62 12.21 -17.44 9.64
C ARG A 62 13.01 -16.40 8.86
N TYR A 63 12.33 -15.58 8.04
CA TYR A 63 12.96 -14.59 7.19
C TYR A 63 12.28 -13.21 7.27
N PRO A 64 12.27 -12.55 8.45
CA PRO A 64 11.52 -11.31 8.69
C PRO A 64 12.01 -10.10 7.87
N GLN A 65 13.14 -10.22 7.16
CA GLN A 65 13.64 -9.19 6.25
C GLN A 65 12.88 -9.11 4.91
N TYR A 66 12.07 -10.11 4.58
CA TYR A 66 11.21 -10.10 3.40
C TYR A 66 9.80 -9.67 3.81
N GLU A 67 9.06 -9.14 2.84
CA GLU A 67 7.61 -9.02 2.96
C GLU A 67 6.98 -10.37 2.59
N HIS A 68 5.91 -10.76 3.28
CA HIS A 68 5.32 -12.09 3.15
C HIS A 68 3.80 -12.01 3.01
N THR A 69 3.28 -12.70 2.01
CA THR A 69 1.84 -12.79 1.74
C THR A 69 1.41 -14.25 1.61
N ALA A 70 0.41 -14.63 2.40
CA ALA A 70 -0.26 -15.91 2.27
C ALA A 70 -1.13 -15.92 1.00
N VAL A 71 -1.06 -16.97 0.19
CA VAL A 71 -1.87 -17.10 -1.03
C VAL A 71 -2.62 -18.42 -1.02
N ILE A 72 -3.96 -18.33 -1.02
CA ILE A 72 -4.86 -19.48 -1.10
C ILE A 72 -5.29 -19.67 -2.54
N VAL A 73 -5.11 -20.88 -3.09
CA VAL A 73 -5.63 -21.24 -4.43
C VAL A 73 -6.56 -22.44 -4.34
N ALA A 74 -7.80 -22.32 -4.79
CA ALA A 74 -8.77 -23.42 -4.77
C ALA A 74 -9.78 -23.39 -5.92
N GLU A 75 -10.44 -24.52 -6.19
CA GLU A 75 -11.46 -24.58 -7.25
C GLU A 75 -12.77 -23.88 -6.88
N ASN A 76 -13.14 -23.95 -5.61
CA ASN A 76 -14.35 -23.32 -5.11
C ASN A 76 -14.08 -22.65 -3.76
N ILE A 77 -14.26 -21.32 -3.72
CA ILE A 77 -14.13 -20.49 -2.53
C ILE A 77 -15.52 -19.97 -2.17
N THR A 78 -16.06 -20.43 -1.05
CA THR A 78 -17.44 -20.07 -0.64
C THR A 78 -17.50 -18.71 0.06
N ALA A 79 -18.68 -18.07 0.06
CA ALA A 79 -18.89 -16.83 0.82
C ALA A 79 -18.62 -16.99 2.33
N ARG A 80 -18.96 -18.15 2.91
CA ARG A 80 -18.64 -18.46 4.32
C ARG A 80 -17.12 -18.46 4.55
N PHE A 81 -16.37 -18.99 3.59
CA PHE A 81 -14.91 -19.02 3.65
C PHE A 81 -14.31 -17.62 3.56
N LEU A 82 -14.80 -16.80 2.63
CA LEU A 82 -14.41 -15.39 2.53
C LEU A 82 -14.70 -14.62 3.82
N ASN A 83 -15.82 -14.90 4.50
CA ASN A 83 -16.13 -14.28 5.81
C ASN A 83 -15.12 -14.67 6.90
N VAL A 84 -14.66 -15.93 6.92
CA VAL A 84 -13.65 -16.39 7.88
C VAL A 84 -12.29 -15.76 7.59
N ILE A 85 -11.89 -15.72 6.31
CA ILE A 85 -10.68 -14.99 5.91
C ILE A 85 -10.77 -13.53 6.32
N GLY A 86 -11.96 -12.94 6.19
CA GLY A 86 -12.23 -11.56 6.60
C GLY A 86 -11.89 -11.25 8.06
N LEU A 87 -11.92 -12.25 8.96
CA LEU A 87 -11.52 -12.08 10.36
C LEU A 87 -10.02 -11.80 10.53
N PHE A 88 -9.20 -12.20 9.57
CA PHE A 88 -7.75 -12.01 9.57
C PHE A 88 -7.32 -10.74 8.82
N ASN A 89 -8.27 -10.01 8.21
CA ASN A 89 -7.99 -8.82 7.43
C ASN A 89 -7.21 -7.77 8.26
N GLY A 90 -6.12 -7.26 7.68
CA GLY A 90 -5.25 -6.27 8.31
C GLY A 90 -4.18 -6.82 9.26
N MET A 91 -4.28 -8.10 9.67
CA MET A 91 -3.28 -8.78 10.50
C MET A 91 -2.40 -9.75 9.70
N ILE A 92 -2.98 -10.35 8.66
CA ILE A 92 -2.32 -11.30 7.76
C ILE A 92 -2.50 -10.79 6.33
N PRO A 93 -1.42 -10.42 5.61
CA PRO A 93 -1.51 -10.14 4.18
C PRO A 93 -1.89 -11.43 3.45
N LEU A 94 -3.10 -11.47 2.88
CA LEU A 94 -3.66 -12.68 2.30
C LEU A 94 -4.34 -12.39 0.96
N VAL A 95 -4.03 -13.21 -0.05
CA VAL A 95 -4.66 -13.21 -1.37
C VAL A 95 -5.40 -14.53 -1.55
N ALA A 96 -6.60 -14.51 -2.11
CA ALA A 96 -7.33 -15.71 -2.49
C ALA A 96 -7.62 -15.73 -3.98
N ILE A 97 -7.25 -16.83 -4.63
CA ILE A 97 -7.39 -17.05 -6.07
C ILE A 97 -8.27 -18.26 -6.28
N GLN A 98 -9.40 -18.07 -6.95
CA GLN A 98 -10.21 -19.18 -7.43
C GLN A 98 -9.67 -19.67 -8.77
N MET A 99 -9.41 -20.96 -8.89
CA MET A 99 -8.99 -21.63 -10.12
C MET A 99 -10.18 -22.37 -10.72
N ASN A 100 -10.39 -22.28 -12.03
CA ASN A 100 -11.34 -23.13 -12.75
C ASN A 100 -10.60 -23.90 -13.84
N ALA A 101 -10.82 -25.22 -13.90
CA ALA A 101 -10.34 -26.05 -15.00
C ALA A 101 -11.46 -26.23 -16.05
N LEU A 102 -11.22 -25.71 -17.25
CA LEU A 102 -12.12 -25.86 -18.39
C LEU A 102 -11.58 -26.95 -19.31
N LYS A 103 -12.32 -28.05 -19.45
CA LYS A 103 -11.96 -29.12 -20.38
C LYS A 103 -12.62 -28.87 -21.74
N PHE A 104 -11.81 -28.82 -22.80
CA PHE A 104 -12.28 -28.76 -24.18
C PHE A 104 -11.53 -29.81 -25.00
N ASN A 105 -12.25 -30.85 -25.46
CA ASN A 105 -11.65 -32.06 -26.05
C ASN A 105 -10.56 -32.66 -25.14
N ASP A 106 -9.34 -32.77 -25.66
CA ASP A 106 -8.15 -33.31 -24.96
C ASP A 106 -7.33 -32.21 -24.26
N HIS A 107 -7.78 -30.95 -24.29
CA HIS A 107 -7.10 -29.83 -23.66
C HIS A 107 -7.79 -29.43 -22.36
N VAL A 108 -6.98 -29.05 -21.37
CA VAL A 108 -7.44 -28.43 -20.13
C VAL A 108 -6.90 -27.00 -20.08
N GLY A 109 -7.80 -26.02 -20.09
CA GLY A 109 -7.47 -24.63 -19.81
C GLY A 109 -7.66 -24.35 -18.32
N LEU A 110 -6.74 -23.62 -17.71
CA LEU A 110 -6.87 -23.14 -16.34
C LEU A 110 -7.17 -21.65 -16.35
N VAL A 111 -8.21 -21.24 -15.63
CA VAL A 111 -8.61 -19.85 -15.46
C VAL A 111 -8.45 -19.49 -13.99
N PHE A 112 -7.68 -18.46 -13.70
CA PHE A 112 -7.45 -17.98 -12.34
C PHE A 112 -8.15 -16.63 -12.15
N THR A 113 -8.94 -16.52 -11.09
CA THR A 113 -9.64 -15.30 -10.72
C THR A 113 -9.22 -14.93 -9.30
N LYS A 114 -8.63 -13.75 -9.13
CA LYS A 114 -8.38 -13.20 -7.79
C LYS A 114 -9.73 -12.79 -7.19
N VAL A 115 -10.18 -13.50 -6.16
CA VAL A 115 -11.48 -13.27 -5.48
C VAL A 115 -11.32 -12.48 -4.19
N LEU A 116 -10.12 -12.46 -3.62
CA LEU A 116 -9.71 -11.58 -2.55
C LEU A 116 -8.31 -11.09 -2.84
N ASP A 117 -8.11 -9.78 -2.77
CA ASP A 117 -6.78 -9.18 -2.78
C ASP A 117 -6.31 -8.91 -1.36
N GLN A 118 -5.03 -8.58 -1.21
CA GLN A 118 -4.53 -8.08 0.07
C GLN A 118 -5.39 -6.89 0.48
N MET A 119 -6.06 -7.01 1.64
CA MET A 119 -6.71 -5.86 2.25
C MET A 119 -5.63 -4.85 2.60
N THR A 120 -5.50 -3.82 1.76
CA THR A 120 -5.05 -2.52 2.23
C THR A 120 -6.08 -2.11 3.28
N LEU A 121 -5.64 -1.99 4.54
CA LEU A 121 -6.52 -1.47 5.59
C LEU A 121 -7.14 -0.18 5.04
N GLY A 122 -8.47 -0.18 4.94
CA GLY A 122 -9.23 0.90 4.33
C GLY A 122 -8.78 2.25 4.85
N LEU A 123 -8.88 3.23 3.97
CA LEU A 123 -8.34 4.57 4.07
C LEU A 123 -8.88 5.44 5.19
N VAL A 124 -9.38 4.93 6.32
CA VAL A 124 -9.81 5.72 7.51
C VAL A 124 -10.23 7.14 7.14
N ASP A 125 -11.21 7.26 6.24
CA ASP A 125 -11.77 8.57 5.89
C ASP A 125 -12.93 8.92 6.87
N GLU A 126 -13.22 8.06 7.86
CA GLU A 126 -14.26 8.35 8.87
C GLU A 126 -13.85 8.08 10.34
N ASP A 127 -12.75 7.37 10.63
CA ASP A 127 -12.31 7.06 12.00
C ASP A 127 -10.87 7.52 12.27
N GLU A 128 -10.50 8.74 11.85
CA GLU A 128 -9.39 9.41 12.52
C GLU A 128 -9.85 9.65 13.95
N ASP A 129 -9.55 8.69 14.86
CA ASP A 129 -9.43 8.94 16.30
C ASP A 129 -8.93 10.36 16.45
N VAL A 130 -9.75 11.24 17.06
CA VAL A 130 -9.54 12.69 17.18
C VAL A 130 -8.06 12.91 17.46
N GLN A 131 -7.29 13.17 16.40
CA GLN A 131 -5.85 13.22 16.53
C GLN A 131 -5.58 14.42 17.41
N GLU A 132 -4.72 14.25 18.42
CA GLU A 132 -4.37 15.34 19.31
C GLU A 132 -3.95 16.54 18.44
N THR A 133 -4.78 17.57 18.44
CA THR A 133 -4.57 18.76 17.64
C THR A 133 -3.37 19.48 18.23
N THR A 134 -2.42 19.81 17.37
CA THR A 134 -1.23 20.58 17.73
C THR A 134 -1.25 21.92 17.01
N ASP A 135 -0.16 22.67 17.06
CA ASP A 135 -0.05 23.97 16.43
C ASP A 135 1.25 24.09 15.62
N ARG A 136 1.42 25.26 14.99
CA ARG A 136 2.64 25.59 14.25
C ARG A 136 3.89 25.51 15.13
N SER A 137 3.81 25.98 16.38
CA SER A 137 4.93 26.01 17.32
C SER A 137 5.46 24.62 17.64
N TYR A 138 4.55 23.66 17.86
CA TYR A 138 4.88 22.24 18.04
C TYR A 138 5.69 21.71 16.84
N TRP A 139 5.25 22.01 15.62
CA TRP A 139 5.90 21.52 14.41
C TRP A 139 7.21 22.25 14.06
N VAL A 140 7.36 23.53 14.41
CA VAL A 140 8.65 24.24 14.34
C VAL A 140 9.68 23.58 15.26
N ASN A 141 9.29 23.21 16.48
CA ASN A 141 10.16 22.54 17.45
C ASN A 141 10.54 21.11 17.02
N ARG A 142 9.59 20.38 16.43
CA ARG A 142 9.81 19.00 15.97
C ARG A 142 10.61 18.93 14.67
N GLY A 143 10.33 19.85 13.74
CA GLY A 143 10.99 19.99 12.45
C GLY A 143 12.01 21.11 12.48
N SER A 144 11.81 22.11 11.64
CA SER A 144 12.53 23.37 11.69
C SER A 144 11.68 24.48 11.08
N GLN A 145 12.02 25.74 11.36
CA GLN A 145 11.37 26.89 10.75
C GLN A 145 11.30 26.77 9.21
N LYS A 146 12.41 26.33 8.59
CA LYS A 146 12.50 26.16 7.13
C LYS A 146 11.52 25.13 6.57
N THR A 147 11.33 23.99 7.25
CA THR A 147 10.44 22.93 6.75
C THR A 147 8.97 23.25 6.99
N ILE A 148 8.66 24.16 7.92
CA ILE A 148 7.32 24.73 8.08
C ILE A 148 7.04 25.77 7.00
N GLU A 149 8.00 26.62 6.66
CA GLU A 149 7.87 27.55 5.52
C GLU A 149 7.68 26.83 4.18
N MET A 150 8.22 25.62 4.04
CA MET A 150 7.93 24.74 2.91
C MET A 150 6.47 24.25 2.90
N CYS A 151 5.89 23.98 4.07
CA CYS A 151 4.46 23.63 4.17
C CYS A 151 3.58 24.83 3.78
N ASP A 152 3.97 26.05 4.14
CA ASP A 152 3.25 27.26 3.72
C ASP A 152 3.28 27.43 2.19
N GLN A 153 4.43 27.19 1.56
CA GLN A 153 4.54 27.23 0.09
C GLN A 153 3.68 26.16 -0.59
N LEU A 154 3.63 24.95 -0.03
CA LEU A 154 2.76 23.89 -0.52
C LEU A 154 1.28 24.20 -0.27
N LEU A 155 0.95 24.92 0.82
CA LEU A 155 -0.41 25.39 1.07
C LEU A 155 -0.88 26.33 -0.05
N GLU A 156 -0.04 27.27 -0.49
CA GLU A 156 -0.37 28.13 -1.62
C GLU A 156 -0.60 27.34 -2.91
N THR A 157 0.17 26.27 -3.10
CA THR A 157 -0.01 25.37 -4.26
C THR A 157 -1.36 24.65 -4.20
N VAL A 158 -1.71 24.04 -3.06
CA VAL A 158 -3.01 23.34 -2.94
C VAL A 158 -4.19 24.32 -2.94
N LYS A 159 -4.02 25.56 -2.46
CA LYS A 159 -5.05 26.61 -2.55
C LYS A 159 -5.34 27.05 -3.97
N SER A 160 -4.42 26.83 -4.92
CA SER A 160 -4.70 27.03 -6.34
C SER A 160 -5.68 25.98 -6.90
N LEU A 161 -5.82 24.82 -6.24
CA LEU A 161 -6.78 23.77 -6.58
C LEU A 161 -8.13 24.03 -5.91
N ASP A 162 -8.12 24.44 -4.64
CA ASP A 162 -9.30 24.84 -3.88
C ASP A 162 -8.93 25.87 -2.80
N ALA A 163 -9.44 27.09 -2.95
CA ALA A 163 -9.10 28.22 -2.10
C ALA A 163 -9.53 28.07 -0.63
N GLU A 164 -10.47 27.15 -0.33
CA GLU A 164 -10.95 26.89 1.03
C GLU A 164 -10.05 25.92 1.82
N LEU A 165 -9.03 25.34 1.18
CA LEU A 165 -8.11 24.42 1.85
C LEU A 165 -7.21 25.15 2.86
N GLU A 166 -7.12 24.59 4.07
CA GLU A 166 -6.26 25.08 5.15
C GLU A 166 -5.43 23.96 5.79
N LEU A 167 -4.28 24.33 6.38
CA LEU A 167 -3.46 23.36 7.12
C LEU A 167 -4.13 23.00 8.45
N LYS A 168 -4.28 21.70 8.69
CA LYS A 168 -4.73 21.16 9.98
C LYS A 168 -3.55 20.50 10.70
N TYR A 169 -3.12 21.08 11.81
CA TYR A 169 -1.96 20.60 12.57
C TYR A 169 -2.35 19.45 13.50
N ASN A 170 -2.02 18.21 13.14
CA ASN A 170 -2.21 17.03 13.97
C ASN A 170 -0.88 16.58 14.58
N LYS A 171 -0.91 15.83 15.69
CA LYS A 171 0.32 15.40 16.39
C LYS A 171 1.29 14.60 15.52
N PHE A 172 0.83 13.80 14.56
CA PHE A 172 1.71 12.93 13.77
C PHE A 172 1.99 13.40 12.34
N TYR A 173 1.16 14.30 11.81
CA TYR A 173 1.32 14.92 10.49
C TYR A 173 0.57 16.26 10.45
N ILE A 174 0.86 17.09 9.46
CA ILE A 174 0.05 18.27 9.13
C ILE A 174 -0.81 17.87 7.93
N GLY A 175 -2.13 17.87 8.12
CA GLY A 175 -3.10 17.53 7.09
C GLY A 175 -3.69 18.76 6.43
N LEU A 176 -4.74 18.52 5.65
CA LEU A 176 -5.56 19.55 5.04
C LEU A 176 -7.00 19.43 5.55
N ALA A 177 -7.68 20.56 5.64
CA ALA A 177 -9.10 20.63 5.94
C ALA A 177 -9.79 21.61 5.00
N LYS A 178 -11.08 21.38 4.76
CA LYS A 178 -11.99 22.27 4.06
C LYS A 178 -13.23 22.45 4.93
N ASN A 179 -13.55 23.68 5.31
CA ASN A 179 -14.69 23.98 6.19
C ASN A 179 -14.72 23.12 7.48
N GLY A 180 -13.54 22.90 8.08
CA GLY A 180 -13.36 22.07 9.27
C GLY A 180 -13.39 20.56 9.05
N GLN A 181 -13.74 20.08 7.84
CA GLN A 181 -13.71 18.66 7.49
C GLN A 181 -12.33 18.27 6.96
N PRO A 182 -11.75 17.13 7.39
CA PRO A 182 -10.50 16.63 6.83
C PRO A 182 -10.59 16.42 5.30
N CYS A 183 -9.54 16.83 4.58
CA CYS A 183 -9.40 16.66 3.14
C CYS A 183 -7.96 16.21 2.82
N ASN A 184 -7.53 15.10 3.44
CA ASN A 184 -6.13 14.66 3.48
C ASN A 184 -5.66 13.93 2.20
N PHE A 185 -5.90 14.49 1.01
CA PHE A 185 -5.36 13.93 -0.25
C PHE A 185 -3.82 13.99 -0.30
N VAL A 186 -3.21 14.86 0.50
CA VAL A 186 -1.79 14.89 0.84
C VAL A 186 -1.64 15.18 2.33
N VAL A 187 -0.60 14.62 2.96
CA VAL A 187 -0.18 15.04 4.30
C VAL A 187 1.29 15.43 4.30
N PHE A 188 1.65 16.32 5.21
CA PHE A 188 2.98 16.88 5.35
C PHE A 188 3.60 16.46 6.68
N ARG A 189 4.87 16.05 6.67
CA ARG A 189 5.61 15.69 7.88
C ARG A 189 6.95 16.42 7.91
N PRO A 190 6.99 17.66 8.42
CA PRO A 190 8.22 18.41 8.62
C PRO A 190 9.22 17.61 9.47
N LYS A 191 10.47 17.53 9.01
CA LYS A 191 11.62 17.06 9.77
C LYS A 191 12.62 18.20 9.94
N LYS A 192 13.71 17.95 10.67
CA LYS A 192 14.73 18.99 10.91
C LYS A 192 15.38 19.48 9.61
N SER A 193 15.69 18.58 8.68
CA SER A 193 16.43 18.87 7.45
C SER A 193 15.63 18.76 6.15
N PHE A 194 14.45 18.13 6.18
CA PHE A 194 13.62 17.92 4.99
C PHE A 194 12.14 17.92 5.36
N LEU A 195 11.29 18.13 4.36
CA LEU A 195 9.86 17.92 4.45
C LEU A 195 9.52 16.60 3.75
N ARG A 196 8.81 15.69 4.43
CA ARG A 196 8.20 14.54 3.75
C ARG A 196 6.78 14.89 3.36
N ILE A 197 6.44 14.69 2.10
CA ILE A 197 5.06 14.78 1.62
C ILE A 197 4.55 13.37 1.31
N GLU A 198 3.27 13.14 1.56
CA GLU A 198 2.64 11.83 1.36
C GLU A 198 1.34 11.97 0.54
N PRO A 199 1.43 12.29 -0.77
CA PRO A 199 0.28 12.36 -1.66
C PRO A 199 -0.35 10.97 -1.84
N ARG A 200 -1.67 10.91 -1.81
CA ARG A 200 -2.46 9.70 -2.06
C ARG A 200 -2.60 9.51 -3.57
N LEU A 201 -1.81 8.59 -4.11
CA LEU A 201 -1.78 8.23 -5.53
C LEU A 201 -1.72 6.71 -5.62
N ALA A 202 -2.41 6.12 -6.60
CA ALA A 202 -2.39 4.68 -6.81
C ALA A 202 -0.98 4.19 -7.17
N LYS A 203 -0.58 3.05 -6.60
CA LYS A 203 0.66 2.37 -6.95
C LYS A 203 0.57 1.91 -8.40
N SER A 204 1.47 2.42 -9.24
CA SER A 204 1.67 1.89 -10.59
C SER A 204 3.09 2.17 -11.03
N ASP A 205 3.59 1.36 -11.97
CA ASP A 205 4.91 1.57 -12.56
C ASP A 205 4.97 2.93 -13.28
N GLU A 206 3.87 3.34 -13.91
CA GLU A 206 3.71 4.64 -14.56
C GLU A 206 3.87 5.80 -13.57
N THR A 207 3.18 5.74 -12.42
CA THR A 207 3.31 6.76 -11.37
C THR A 207 4.73 6.79 -10.81
N GLN A 208 5.33 5.62 -10.55
CA GLN A 208 6.69 5.52 -10.02
C GLN A 208 7.71 6.14 -11.00
N GLU A 209 7.65 5.75 -12.28
CA GLU A 209 8.53 6.24 -13.33
C GLU A 209 8.37 7.75 -13.54
N GLN A 210 7.13 8.26 -13.49
CA GLN A 210 6.85 9.70 -13.59
C GLN A 210 7.56 10.48 -12.46
N LEU A 211 7.43 10.02 -11.22
CA LEU A 211 8.03 10.69 -10.05
C LEU A 211 9.55 10.67 -10.11
N GLU A 212 10.14 9.52 -10.44
CA GLU A 212 11.59 9.34 -10.53
C GLU A 212 12.20 10.14 -11.69
N THR A 213 11.57 10.12 -12.87
CA THR A 213 12.04 10.86 -14.06
C THR A 213 12.01 12.36 -13.83
N ALA A 214 11.04 12.86 -13.06
CA ALA A 214 10.99 14.25 -12.64
C ALA A 214 12.02 14.62 -11.55
N GLY A 215 12.82 13.64 -11.11
CA GLY A 215 13.92 13.81 -10.16
C GLY A 215 13.46 13.92 -8.71
N LEU A 216 12.22 13.54 -8.38
CA LEU A 216 11.74 13.55 -6.99
C LEU A 216 12.43 12.43 -6.20
N ASP A 217 12.83 12.71 -4.95
CA ASP A 217 13.39 11.72 -4.03
C ASP A 217 12.24 10.89 -3.42
N VAL A 218 11.79 9.88 -4.17
CA VAL A 218 10.78 8.91 -3.73
C VAL A 218 11.44 7.92 -2.76
N MET A 219 10.96 7.89 -1.52
CA MET A 219 11.53 7.03 -0.48
C MET A 219 10.98 5.61 -0.55
N ASP A 220 9.66 5.48 -0.51
CA ASP A 220 8.92 4.23 -0.45
C ASP A 220 7.43 4.48 -0.76
N TYR A 221 6.68 3.41 -1.00
CA TYR A 221 5.22 3.45 -1.10
C TYR A 221 4.60 2.85 0.17
N ASP A 222 3.65 3.57 0.76
CA ASP A 222 2.87 3.12 1.91
C ASP A 222 1.64 2.35 1.41
N ASP A 223 1.78 1.03 1.23
CA ASP A 223 0.69 0.17 0.75
C ASP A 223 -0.55 0.24 1.65
N ARG A 224 -0.38 0.52 2.95
CA ARG A 224 -1.50 0.62 3.88
C ARG A 224 -2.39 1.82 3.59
N TRP A 225 -1.79 2.97 3.25
CA TRP A 225 -2.51 4.23 3.07
C TRP A 225 -2.58 4.71 1.62
N GLY A 226 -2.03 3.93 0.69
CA GLY A 226 -1.99 4.26 -0.73
C GLY A 226 -1.24 5.58 -1.01
N ARG A 227 -0.08 5.79 -0.38
CA ARG A 227 0.67 7.05 -0.48
C ARG A 227 2.11 6.82 -0.87
N TYR A 228 2.60 7.59 -1.83
CA TYR A 228 4.04 7.72 -2.05
C TYR A 228 4.64 8.60 -0.95
N ARG A 229 5.79 8.22 -0.40
CA ARG A 229 6.53 9.05 0.56
C ARG A 229 7.67 9.74 -0.16
N ILE A 230 7.54 11.04 -0.36
CA ILE A 230 8.50 11.84 -1.14
C ILE A 230 9.23 12.79 -0.21
N ARG A 231 10.56 12.80 -0.30
CA ARG A 231 11.42 13.72 0.44
C ARG A 231 11.65 14.99 -0.37
N LEU A 232 11.42 16.13 0.25
CA LEU A 232 11.74 17.45 -0.28
C LEU A 232 12.72 18.16 0.65
N THR A 233 13.83 18.63 0.11
CA THR A 233 14.82 19.45 0.82
C THR A 233 14.64 20.94 0.50
N PRO A 234 15.20 21.85 1.32
CA PRO A 234 15.13 23.28 1.04
C PRO A 234 15.69 23.62 -0.35
N GLY A 235 14.83 24.14 -1.23
CA GLY A 235 15.16 24.47 -2.62
C GLY A 235 14.44 23.60 -3.65
N ASP A 236 14.00 22.40 -3.28
CA ASP A 236 13.35 21.47 -4.22
C ASP A 236 12.00 22.02 -4.70
N LEU A 237 11.24 22.67 -3.81
CA LEU A 237 9.99 23.35 -4.18
C LEU A 237 10.14 24.35 -5.33
N LYS A 238 11.31 24.97 -5.49
CA LYS A 238 11.59 25.92 -6.59
C LYS A 238 12.12 25.23 -7.84
N LYS A 239 12.83 24.12 -7.69
CA LYS A 239 13.42 23.37 -8.81
C LYS A 239 12.38 22.47 -9.49
N GLN A 240 11.43 21.97 -8.73
CA GLN A 240 10.49 20.92 -9.11
C GLN A 240 9.03 21.41 -8.98
N THR A 241 8.80 22.72 -9.13
CA THR A 241 7.47 23.32 -8.93
C THR A 241 6.41 22.68 -9.83
N GLU A 242 6.71 22.45 -11.11
CA GLU A 242 5.77 21.89 -12.07
C GLU A 242 5.32 20.48 -11.67
N VAL A 243 6.28 19.55 -11.45
CA VAL A 243 5.94 18.16 -11.06
C VAL A 243 5.25 18.11 -9.70
N ILE A 244 5.67 18.92 -8.72
CA ILE A 244 5.02 18.92 -7.40
C ILE A 244 3.57 19.39 -7.52
N THR A 245 3.31 20.39 -8.35
CA THR A 245 1.95 20.86 -8.63
C THR A 245 1.12 19.78 -9.32
N GLU A 246 1.70 19.08 -10.29
CA GLU A 246 1.04 17.98 -10.99
C GLU A 246 0.68 16.84 -10.04
N VAL A 247 1.62 16.38 -9.23
CA VAL A 247 1.43 15.32 -8.21
C VAL A 247 0.32 15.68 -7.23
N LEU A 248 0.30 16.92 -6.75
CA LEU A 248 -0.76 17.40 -5.85
C LEU A 248 -2.11 17.48 -6.55
N THR A 249 -2.13 17.87 -7.82
CA THR A 249 -3.35 17.93 -8.64
C THR A 249 -3.93 16.54 -8.88
N GLN A 250 -3.09 15.56 -9.23
CA GLN A 250 -3.50 14.17 -9.41
C GLN A 250 -4.07 13.60 -8.11
N ALA A 251 -3.41 13.84 -6.97
CA ALA A 251 -3.88 13.37 -5.67
C ALA A 251 -5.21 14.01 -5.28
N PHE A 252 -5.39 15.31 -5.55
CA PHE A 252 -6.65 16.02 -5.31
C PHE A 252 -7.79 15.47 -6.17
N ASN A 253 -7.57 15.29 -7.47
CA ASN A 253 -8.57 14.74 -8.38
C ASN A 253 -8.96 13.30 -8.00
N GLY A 254 -7.99 12.48 -7.60
CA GLY A 254 -8.25 11.13 -7.13
C GLY A 254 -9.05 11.04 -5.83
N ALA A 255 -9.00 12.08 -4.99
CA ALA A 255 -9.78 12.16 -3.75
C ALA A 255 -11.23 12.66 -3.95
N ASN A 256 -11.52 13.33 -5.07
CA ASN A 256 -12.84 13.87 -5.40
C ASN A 256 -13.66 12.98 -6.36
N ASN A 257 -13.12 11.81 -6.74
CA ASN A 257 -13.76 10.82 -7.62
C ASN A 257 -14.38 9.66 -6.84
#